data_AF-A0A940P0J9-F1
#
_entry.id   AF-A0A940P0J9-F1
#
_cell.length_a   1.000
_cell.length_b   1.000
_cell.length_c   1.000
_cell.angle_alpha   90.00
_cell.angle_beta   90.00
_cell.angle_gamma   90.00
#
_symmetry.space_group_name_H-M   'P 1'
#
loop_
_entity.id
_entity.type
_entity.pdbx_description
1 polymer ?
#
loop_
_entity_poly.entity_id
_entity_poly.type
_entity_poly.pdbx_seq_one_letter_code
_entity_poly.pdbx_strand_id
1 'polypeptide(L)'
;TAGTERLSIDEVHQSVRYLMQQGDIPYEFRTTVVKQYHTAADFSAIGKWIRGANAYYLQNFQNTGRLIDNSVSGCTPSEMRAFLEIVRQDVPNAALRGI
;
A
#
# COMPACT_ATOMS: atom_id res chain seq x y z
N THR A 1 2.84 15.43 -6.53
CA THR A 1 2.98 15.59 -8.00
C THR A 1 3.83 14.44 -8.51
N ALA A 2 3.57 13.91 -9.73
CA ALA A 2 4.37 12.83 -10.33
C ALA A 2 5.41 13.35 -11.34
N GLY A 3 5.83 14.61 -11.21
CA GLY A 3 6.78 15.25 -12.14
C GLY A 3 6.24 15.55 -13.54
N THR A 4 4.93 15.38 -13.76
CA THR A 4 4.24 15.68 -15.03
C THR A 4 2.87 16.29 -14.76
N GLU A 5 2.45 17.20 -15.64
CA GLU A 5 1.12 17.82 -15.62
C GLU A 5 0.04 16.90 -16.24
N ARG A 6 0.45 15.86 -16.97
CA ARG A 6 -0.45 14.98 -17.72
C ARG A 6 -0.72 13.64 -17.02
N LEU A 7 -0.51 13.56 -15.71
CA LEU A 7 -0.80 12.33 -14.97
C LEU A 7 -2.30 12.08 -14.94
N SER A 8 -2.75 10.99 -15.58
CA SER A 8 -4.11 10.50 -15.44
C SER A 8 -4.16 9.37 -14.41
N ILE A 9 -4.97 9.55 -13.37
CA ILE A 9 -5.22 8.49 -12.39
C ILE A 9 -6.03 7.33 -13.02
N ASP A 10 -6.80 7.60 -14.08
CA ASP A 10 -7.57 6.57 -14.78
C ASP A 10 -6.68 5.52 -15.46
N GLU A 11 -5.53 5.94 -15.99
CA GLU A 11 -4.53 5.03 -16.59
C GLU A 11 -3.91 4.10 -15.54
N VAL A 12 -3.70 4.60 -14.31
CA VAL A 12 -3.27 3.80 -13.17
C VAL A 12 -4.35 2.77 -12.83
N HIS A 13 -5.63 3.18 -12.76
CA HIS A 13 -6.74 2.26 -12.53
C HIS A 13 -6.86 1.20 -13.63
N GLN A 14 -6.62 1.55 -14.89
CA GLN A 14 -6.59 0.57 -15.99
C GLN A 14 -5.47 -0.45 -15.80
N SER A 15 -4.27 0.00 -15.41
CA SER A 15 -3.13 -0.88 -15.15
C SER A 15 -3.39 -1.84 -13.99
N VAL A 16 -4.00 -1.35 -12.90
CA VAL A 16 -4.41 -2.19 -11.75
C VAL A 16 -5.38 -3.28 -12.19
N ARG A 17 -6.43 -2.92 -12.97
CA ARG A 17 -7.39 -3.91 -13.50
C ARG A 17 -6.72 -4.94 -14.39
N TYR A 18 -5.83 -4.50 -15.27
CA TYR A 18 -5.09 -5.39 -16.17
C TYR A 18 -4.28 -6.43 -15.38
N LEU A 19 -3.48 -5.99 -14.39
CA LEU A 19 -2.70 -6.89 -13.55
C LEU A 19 -3.59 -7.90 -12.79
N MET A 20 -4.74 -7.45 -12.28
CA MET A 20 -5.64 -8.31 -11.51
C MET A 20 -6.44 -9.29 -12.39
N GLN A 21 -6.70 -8.98 -13.66
CA GLN A 21 -7.56 -9.80 -14.54
C GLN A 21 -6.79 -10.82 -15.40
N GLN A 22 -5.55 -10.53 -15.80
CA GLN A 22 -4.84 -11.39 -16.76
C GLN A 22 -4.39 -12.74 -16.17
N GLY A 23 -4.23 -12.84 -14.85
CA GLY A 23 -3.90 -14.10 -14.14
C GLY A 23 -2.47 -14.63 -14.35
N ASP A 24 -1.89 -14.43 -15.54
CA ASP A 24 -0.62 -15.04 -15.96
C ASP A 24 0.61 -14.17 -15.67
N ILE A 25 0.43 -12.93 -15.22
CA ILE A 25 1.52 -12.01 -14.90
C ILE A 25 1.67 -11.95 -13.38
N PRO A 26 2.79 -12.44 -12.81
CA PRO A 26 3.07 -12.27 -11.39
C PRO A 26 3.21 -10.77 -11.06
N TYR A 27 2.52 -10.31 -10.01
CA TYR A 27 2.60 -8.94 -9.53
C TYR A 27 2.57 -8.87 -8.00
N GLU A 28 3.00 -7.74 -7.45
CA GLU A 28 2.70 -7.35 -6.08
C GLU A 28 2.25 -5.89 -6.04
N PHE A 29 1.21 -5.61 -5.27
CA PHE A 29 0.98 -4.25 -4.78
C PHE A 29 1.76 -4.05 -3.48
N ARG A 30 2.21 -2.82 -3.22
CA ARG A 30 2.95 -2.50 -1.99
C ARG A 30 2.66 -1.09 -1.53
N THR A 31 2.53 -0.93 -0.22
CA THR A 31 2.39 0.37 0.45
C THR A 31 3.48 0.51 1.50
N THR A 32 4.26 1.60 1.42
CA THR A 32 5.18 1.99 2.49
C THR A 32 4.41 2.81 3.52
N VAL A 33 4.17 2.23 4.68
CA VAL A 33 3.32 2.80 5.72
C VAL A 33 4.10 3.82 6.53
N VAL A 34 3.66 5.08 6.43
CA VAL A 34 4.20 6.22 7.19
C VAL A 34 3.13 6.69 8.18
N LYS A 35 3.50 6.79 9.46
CA LYS A 35 2.55 7.03 10.57
C LYS A 35 1.75 8.32 10.41
N GLN A 36 2.35 9.35 9.83
CA GLN A 36 1.76 10.67 9.67
C GLN A 36 0.83 10.77 8.45
N TYR A 37 0.95 9.83 7.49
CA TYR A 37 0.27 9.93 6.20
C TYR A 37 -0.81 8.86 5.98
N HIS A 38 -0.86 7.84 6.83
CA HIS A 38 -1.79 6.72 6.65
C HIS A 38 -2.62 6.50 7.91
N THR A 39 -3.91 6.28 7.69
CA THR A 39 -4.91 5.97 8.70
C THR A 39 -5.53 4.61 8.41
N ALA A 40 -6.28 4.08 9.38
CA ALA A 40 -7.08 2.87 9.19
C ALA A 40 -8.08 2.99 8.01
N ALA A 41 -8.63 4.18 7.78
CA ALA A 41 -9.58 4.42 6.70
C ALA A 41 -8.92 4.28 5.32
N ASP A 42 -7.67 4.74 5.18
CA ASP A 42 -6.90 4.60 3.94
C ASP A 42 -6.69 3.12 3.60
N PHE A 43 -6.35 2.30 4.59
CA PHE A 43 -6.18 0.86 4.37
C PHE A 43 -7.50 0.14 4.05
N SER A 44 -8.63 0.57 4.63
CA SER A 44 -9.94 0.07 4.21
C SER A 44 -10.25 0.46 2.76
N ALA A 45 -9.95 1.70 2.36
CA ALA A 45 -10.17 2.16 0.99
C ALA A 45 -9.29 1.43 -0.02
N ILE A 46 -7.99 1.26 0.29
CA ILE A 46 -7.05 0.51 -0.55
C ILE A 46 -7.49 -0.95 -0.66
N GLY A 47 -7.82 -1.61 0.46
CA GLY A 47 -8.30 -2.99 0.48
C GLY A 47 -9.49 -3.18 -0.47
N LYS A 48 -10.51 -2.31 -0.38
CA LYS A 48 -11.68 -2.34 -1.27
C LYS A 48 -11.31 -2.09 -2.73
N TRP A 49 -10.38 -1.19 -3.00
CA TRP A 49 -9.97 -0.85 -4.36
C TRP A 49 -9.30 -2.02 -5.08
N ILE A 50 -8.42 -2.74 -4.40
CA ILE A 50 -7.70 -3.91 -4.94
C ILE A 50 -8.22 -5.24 -4.40
N ARG A 51 -9.53 -5.31 -4.10
CA ARG A 51 -10.17 -6.51 -3.54
C ARG A 51 -9.89 -7.73 -4.40
N GLY A 52 -9.43 -8.81 -3.76
CA GLY A 52 -9.08 -10.07 -4.43
C GLY A 52 -7.70 -10.05 -5.11
N ALA A 53 -6.87 -9.03 -4.91
CA ALA A 53 -5.50 -9.04 -5.38
C ALA A 53 -4.71 -10.26 -4.85
N ASN A 54 -3.86 -10.82 -5.70
CA ASN A 54 -3.10 -12.03 -5.37
C ASN A 54 -2.01 -11.76 -4.32
N ALA A 55 -1.40 -10.58 -4.34
CA ALA A 55 -0.34 -10.18 -3.43
C ALA A 55 -0.40 -8.68 -3.11
N TYR A 56 -0.44 -8.35 -1.82
CA TYR A 56 -0.34 -6.99 -1.32
C TYR A 56 0.51 -6.92 -0.05
N TYR A 57 1.55 -6.09 -0.04
CA TYR A 57 2.47 -5.97 1.08
C TYR A 57 2.42 -4.60 1.75
N LEU A 58 2.28 -4.61 3.08
CA LEU A 58 2.45 -3.42 3.92
C LEU A 58 3.87 -3.42 4.47
N GLN A 59 4.66 -2.45 4.01
CA GLN A 59 6.05 -2.29 4.42
C GLN A 59 6.15 -1.13 5.40
N ASN A 60 6.69 -1.37 6.60
CA ASN A 60 6.87 -0.28 7.55
C ASN A 60 7.94 0.70 7.06
N PHE A 61 7.65 1.99 7.14
CA PHE A 61 8.66 3.01 6.85
C PHE A 61 9.79 2.97 7.87
N GLN A 62 11.03 3.10 7.40
CA GLN A 62 12.21 3.23 8.25
C GLN A 62 12.89 4.58 7.97
N ASN A 63 12.96 5.43 9.00
CA ASN A 63 13.70 6.68 8.89
C ASN A 63 15.20 6.39 9.04
N THR A 64 15.95 6.56 7.95
CA THR A 64 17.41 6.33 7.91
C THR A 64 18.22 7.57 8.32
N GLY A 65 17.57 8.66 8.73
CA GLY A 65 18.20 9.93 9.12
C GLY A 65 18.68 10.77 7.93
N ARG A 66 18.33 10.40 6.70
CA ARG A 66 18.74 11.08 5.46
C ARG A 66 17.61 11.87 4.79
N LEU A 67 16.47 11.99 5.45
CA LEU A 67 15.34 12.72 4.92
C LEU A 67 15.54 14.22 5.08
N ILE A 68 15.04 14.97 4.10
CA ILE A 68 14.91 16.43 4.21
C ILE A 68 13.90 16.76 5.33
N ASP A 69 12.81 15.98 5.40
CA ASP A 69 11.80 16.08 6.45
C ASP A 69 12.00 14.98 7.50
N ASN A 70 12.30 15.39 8.74
CA ASN A 70 12.52 14.48 9.86
C ASN A 70 11.29 14.32 10.77
N SER A 71 10.14 14.90 10.39
CA SER A 71 8.89 14.77 11.17
C SER A 71 8.19 13.42 10.97
N VAL A 72 8.61 12.64 9.95
CA VAL A 72 8.01 11.36 9.60
C VAL A 72 8.67 10.18 10.31
N SER A 73 7.84 9.21 10.67
CA SER A 73 8.28 8.00 11.36
C SER A 73 7.50 6.77 10.91
N GLY A 74 8.08 5.60 11.19
CA GLY A 74 7.41 4.32 11.03
C GLY A 74 6.33 4.10 12.08
N CYS A 75 5.46 3.15 11.79
CA CYS A 75 4.48 2.64 12.75
C CYS A 75 5.11 1.62 13.70
N THR A 76 4.47 1.41 14.84
CA THR A 76 4.78 0.31 15.76
C THR A 76 4.33 -1.04 15.16
N PRO A 77 4.89 -2.18 15.60
CA PRO A 77 4.46 -3.49 15.12
C PRO A 77 2.97 -3.79 15.35
N SER A 78 2.36 -3.26 16.42
CA SER A 78 0.93 -3.41 16.69
C SER A 78 0.06 -2.58 15.73
N GLU A 79 0.45 -1.33 15.44
CA GLU A 79 -0.22 -0.50 14.43
C GLU A 79 -0.16 -1.18 13.04
N MET A 80 1.02 -1.70 12.65
CA MET A 80 1.18 -2.41 11.39
C MET A 80 0.29 -3.66 11.29
N ARG A 81 0.21 -4.46 12.37
CA ARG A 81 -0.69 -5.61 12.44
C ARG A 81 -2.16 -5.18 12.33
N ALA A 82 -2.56 -4.10 12.99
CA ALA A 82 -3.94 -3.60 12.90
C ALA A 82 -4.31 -3.19 11.47
N PHE A 83 -3.42 -2.52 10.75
CA PHE A 83 -3.64 -2.18 9.33
C PHE A 83 -3.72 -3.41 8.43
N LEU A 84 -2.89 -4.41 8.68
CA LEU A 84 -2.94 -5.67 7.94
C LEU A 84 -4.29 -6.38 8.12
N GLU A 85 -4.82 -6.45 9.34
CA GLU A 85 -6.12 -7.10 9.59
C GLU A 85 -7.28 -6.37 8.90
N ILE A 86 -7.21 -5.04 8.77
CA ILE A 86 -8.19 -4.27 7.98
C ILE A 86 -8.13 -4.69 6.51
N VAL A 87 -6.93 -4.72 5.93
CA VAL A 87 -6.73 -5.06 4.51
C VAL A 87 -7.13 -6.51 4.21
N ARG A 88 -6.88 -7.44 5.13
CA ARG A 88 -7.19 -8.87 4.96
C ARG A 88 -8.67 -9.17 4.76
N GLN A 89 -9.55 -8.26 5.14
CA GLN A 89 -10.99 -8.37 4.86
C GLN A 89 -11.28 -8.37 3.35
N ASP A 90 -10.48 -7.66 2.55
CA ASP A 90 -10.64 -7.54 1.10
C ASP A 90 -9.52 -8.25 0.31
N VAL A 91 -8.33 -8.41 0.90
CA VAL A 91 -7.15 -9.03 0.29
C VAL A 91 -6.52 -10.05 1.28
N PRO A 92 -7.02 -11.30 1.32
CA PRO A 92 -6.61 -12.28 2.33
C PRO A 92 -5.12 -12.62 2.32
N ASN A 93 -4.49 -12.59 1.14
CA ASN A 93 -3.07 -12.87 0.95
C ASN A 93 -2.15 -11.68 1.31
N ALA A 94 -2.71 -10.60 1.86
CA ALA A 94 -1.89 -9.48 2.31
C ALA A 94 -0.95 -9.89 3.44
N ALA A 95 0.25 -9.29 3.44
CA ALA A 95 1.29 -9.59 4.41
C ALA A 95 2.12 -8.36 4.80
N LEU A 96 2.76 -8.45 5.96
CA LEU A 96 3.74 -7.45 6.41
C LEU A 96 5.11 -7.76 5.83
N ARG A 97 5.91 -6.72 5.55
CA ARG A 97 7.29 -6.87 5.09
C ARG A 97 8.25 -6.04 5.95
N GLY A 98 9.31 -6.68 6.43
CA GLY A 98 10.39 -6.02 7.18
C GLY A 98 10.05 -5.69 8.64
N ILE A 99 9.29 -6.57 9.30
CA ILE A 99 8.91 -6.49 10.72
C ILE A 99 9.00 -7.86 11.36
#